data_AF-A0A534C2S8-F1
#
_entry.id   AF-A0A534C2S8-F1
#
_cell.length_a   1.000
_cell.length_b   1.000
_cell.length_c   1.000
_cell.angle_alpha   90.00
_cell.angle_beta   90.00
_cell.angle_gamma   90.00
#
_symmetry.space_group_name_H-M   'P 1'
#
loop_
_entity.id
_entity.type
_entity.pdbx_description
1 polymer ?
#
loop_
_entity_poly.entity_id
_entity_poly.type
_entity_poly.pdbx_seq_one_letter_code
_entity_poly.pdbx_strand_id
1 'polypeptide(L)' 'MGTEGRPRMMTISLHGRIIGRPGRLGALTRLLDHIQGHDAVWLCNRSAIAQHWIAHHPPR' A
#
# COMPACT_ATOMS: atom_id res chain seq x y z
N MET A 1 -2.64 -14.45 -3.65
CA MET A 1 -3.06 -13.27 -2.84
C MET A 1 -3.41 -12.15 -3.82
N GLY A 2 -4.61 -11.56 -3.71
CA GLY A 2 -5.13 -10.55 -4.64
C GLY A 2 -5.75 -11.13 -5.94
N THR A 3 -5.16 -12.17 -6.50
CA THR A 3 -5.53 -12.73 -7.82
C THR A 3 -6.73 -13.69 -7.82
N GLU A 4 -7.19 -14.16 -6.65
CA GLU A 4 -8.34 -15.09 -6.53
C GLU A 4 -9.68 -14.36 -6.29
N GLY A 5 -9.80 -13.11 -6.76
CA GLY A 5 -11.00 -12.28 -6.58
C GLY A 5 -11.22 -11.80 -5.13
N ARG A 6 -10.25 -12.01 -4.24
CA ARG A 6 -10.31 -11.58 -2.83
C ARG A 6 -9.34 -10.42 -2.60
N PRO A 7 -9.82 -9.18 -2.46
CA PRO A 7 -8.96 -8.06 -2.13
C PRO A 7 -8.31 -8.26 -0.76
N ARG A 8 -7.06 -7.81 -0.63
CA ARG A 8 -6.28 -7.87 0.61
C ARG A 8 -5.58 -6.53 0.81
N MET A 9 -5.40 -6.13 2.07
CA MET A 9 -4.69 -4.92 2.44
C MET A 9 -3.30 -5.27 2.97
N MET A 10 -2.29 -4.45 2.65
CA MET A 10 -0.95 -4.51 3.22
C MET A 10 -0.50 -3.11 3.63
N THR A 11 0.01 -2.97 4.85
CA THR A 11 0.56 -1.72 5.35
C THR A 11 2.09 -1.75 5.29
N ILE A 12 2.71 -0.76 4.67
CA ILE A 12 4.16 -0.61 4.62
C ILE A 12 4.57 0.53 5.56
N SER A 13 5.06 0.19 6.74
CA SER A 13 5.55 1.16 7.73
C SER A 13 7.01 1.49 7.46
N LEU A 14 7.30 2.77 7.22
CA LEU A 14 8.65 3.26 6.94
C LEU A 14 9.11 4.18 8.07
N HIS A 15 10.40 4.07 8.42
CA HIS A 15 11.06 4.98 9.34
C HIS A 15 12.22 5.66 8.61
N GLY A 16 12.25 6.99 8.55
CA GLY A 16 13.23 7.77 7.78
C GLY A 16 14.68 7.43 8.10
N ARG A 17 15.01 7.25 9.39
CA ARG A 17 16.35 6.83 9.85
C ARG A 17 16.83 5.47 9.29
N ILE A 18 15.90 4.60 8.90
CA ILE A 18 16.21 3.25 8.39
C ILE A 18 16.21 3.28 6.87
N ILE A 19 15.10 3.70 6.26
CA ILE A 19 14.91 3.59 4.81
C ILE A 19 15.74 4.61 4.02
N GLY A 20 16.02 5.78 4.62
CA GLY A 20 16.82 6.84 3.98
C GLY A 20 18.31 6.56 3.92
N ARG A 21 18.79 5.42 4.48
CA ARG A 21 20.20 5.03 4.35
C ARG A 21 20.50 4.70 2.89
N PRO A 22 21.62 5.17 2.30
CA PRO A 22 21.93 4.93 0.88
C PRO A 22 21.85 3.45 0.47
N GLY A 23 22.33 2.53 1.32
CA GLY A 23 22.26 1.09 1.07
C GLY A 23 20.87 0.45 1.19
N ARG A 24 19.84 1.19 1.64
CA ARG A 24 18.46 0.71 1.82
C ARG A 24 17.45 1.43 0.92
N LEU A 25 17.74 2.66 0.49
CA LEU A 25 16.83 3.43 -0.35
C LEU A 25 16.46 2.69 -1.65
N GLY A 26 17.44 2.01 -2.27
CA GLY A 26 17.20 1.25 -3.50
C GLY A 26 16.19 0.10 -3.34
N ALA A 27 16.01 -0.44 -2.13
CA ALA A 27 14.99 -1.46 -1.88
C ALA A 27 13.58 -0.85 -1.92
N LEU A 28 13.41 0.40 -1.49
CA LEU A 28 12.14 1.12 -1.61
C LEU A 28 11.78 1.35 -3.08
N THR A 29 12.74 1.78 -3.90
CA THR A 29 12.51 1.96 -5.35
C THR A 29 12.06 0.66 -6.01
N ARG A 30 12.78 -0.44 -5.80
CA ARG A 30 12.41 -1.76 -6.36
C ARG A 30 11.03 -2.24 -5.91
N LEU A 31 10.65 -1.93 -4.67
CA LEU A 31 9.31 -2.24 -4.17
C LEU A 31 8.24 -1.42 -4.90
N LEU A 32 8.47 -0.13 -5.12
CA LEU A 32 7.55 0.73 -5.87
C LEU A 32 7.43 0.27 -7.32
N ASP A 33 8.55 -0.06 -7.98
CA ASP A 33 8.55 -0.61 -9.34
C ASP A 33 7.75 -1.91 -9.42
N HIS A 34 7.94 -2.81 -8.44
CA HIS A 34 7.17 -4.05 -8.36
C HIS A 34 5.67 -3.79 -8.21
N ILE A 35 5.28 -2.86 -7.34
CA ILE A 35 3.87 -2.51 -7.12
C ILE A 35 3.25 -1.91 -8.40
N GLN A 36 3.97 -1.02 -9.08
CA GLN A 36 3.50 -0.40 -10.32
C GLN A 36 3.39 -1.39 -11.48
N GLY A 37 4.07 -2.54 -11.42
CA GLY A 37 3.96 -3.60 -12.40
C GLY A 37 2.72 -4.50 -12.27
N HIS A 38 1.90 -4.30 -11.23
CA HIS A 38 0.65 -5.06 -11.05
C HIS A 38 -0.57 -4.18 -11.29
N ASP A 39 -1.53 -4.70 -12.06
CA ASP A 39 -2.82 -4.06 -12.23
C ASP A 39 -3.66 -4.14 -10.94
N ALA A 40 -4.63 -3.23 -10.83
CA ALA A 40 -5.60 -3.17 -9.72
C ALA A 40 -5.01 -2.99 -8.31
N VAL A 41 -3.82 -2.40 -8.19
CA VAL A 41 -3.27 -2.00 -6.88
C VAL A 41 -3.75 -0.61 -6.51
N TRP A 42 -4.40 -0.50 -5.35
CA TRP A 42 -4.80 0.80 -4.77
C TRP A 42 -3.74 1.32 -3.80
N LEU A 43 -2.92 2.27 -4.27
CA LEU A 43 -2.01 3.04 -3.41
C LEU A 43 -2.78 4.13 -2.67
N CYS A 44 -2.88 4.01 -1.35
CA CYS A 44 -3.65 4.93 -0.53
C CYS A 44 -3.00 5.17 0.83
N ASN A 45 -3.37 6.29 1.45
CA ASN A 45 -3.10 6.55 2.86
C ASN A 45 -4.25 6.02 3.73
N ARG A 46 -4.05 6.01 5.05
CA ARG A 46 -5.05 5.48 5.99
C ARG A 46 -6.37 6.27 5.98
N SER A 47 -6.32 7.58 5.74
CA SER A 47 -7.52 8.43 5.67
C SER A 47 -8.40 8.06 4.48
N ALA A 48 -7.80 7.76 3.32
CA ALA A 48 -8.52 7.32 2.14
C ALA A 48 -9.19 5.94 2.36
N ILE A 49 -8.53 5.02 3.09
CA ILE A 49 -9.13 3.74 3.50
C ILE A 49 -10.36 3.98 4.39
N ALA A 50 -10.24 4.86 5.38
CA ALA A 50 -11.37 5.18 6.27
C ALA A 50 -12.55 5.81 5.51
N GLN A 51 -12.28 6.74 4.59
CA GLN A 51 -13.30 7.37 3.75
C GLN A 51 -13.99 6.34 2.84
N HIS A 52 -13.22 5.46 2.20
CA HIS A 52 -13.76 4.36 1.40
C HIS A 52 -14.64 3.43 2.24
N TRP A 53 -14.21 3.10 3.46
CA TRP A 53 -14.99 2.24 4.34
C TRP A 53 -16.34 2.88 4.71
N ILE A 54 -16.35 4.15 5.14
CA ILE A 54 -17.58 4.87 5.49
C ILE A 54 -18.55 4.94 4.29
N ALA A 55 -18.03 5.19 3.09
CA ALA A 55 -18.85 5.33 1.89
C ALA A 55 -19.48 4.01 1.42
N HIS A 56 -18.76 2.89 1.55
CA HIS A 56 -19.20 1.58 1.03
C HIS A 56 -19.79 0.65 2.10
N HIS A 57 -19.53 0.93 3.38
CA HIS A 57 -19.99 0.13 4.52
C HIS A 57 -20.60 1.05 5.60
N PRO A 58 -21.69 1.76 5.30
CA PRO A 58 -22.32 2.65 6.26
C PRO A 58 -22.80 1.85 7.49
N PRO A 59 -22.63 2.41 8.72
CA PRO A 59 -23.19 1.78 9.91
C PRO A 59 -24.71 1.69 9.79
N ARG A 60 -25.28 0.57 10.25
CA ARG A 60 -26.72 0.44 10.44
C ARG A 60 -27.16 1.12 11.72
#